data_AF-A0A7X7GR08-F1
#
_entry.id   AF-A0A7X7GR08-F1
#
_cell.length_a   1.000
_cell.length_b   1.000
_cell.length_c   1.000
_cell.angle_alpha   90.00
_cell.angle_beta   90.00
_cell.angle_gamma   90.00
#
_symmetry.space_group_name_H-M   'P 1'
#
loop_
_entity.id
_entity.type
_entity.pdbx_description
1 polymer ?
#
loop_
_entity_poly.entity_id
_entity_poly.type
_entity_poly.pdbx_seq_one_letter_code
_entity_poly.pdbx_strand_id
1 'polypeptide(L)'
;MTSAFHVGANVDGFFREIVESAAEQESVESTDLGLAYVTSLLASYVRLSSEDRALLGESLTLALHRAVGASGAERFERLRSVGDAVLYASGFFAEHLSARGVSLPYVRGLGARAYGLAAGTLTGARDLFQELADRFDNYARLLGAVSDTVAATSAASTPAGTLRLYERWMRTGSPAAADALIERGLLPVASKGTLH
;
A
#
# COMPACT_ATOMS: atom_id res chain seq x y z
N MET A 1 -2.87 -3.44 -32.78
CA MET A 1 -3.46 -3.67 -31.43
C MET A 1 -2.46 -4.33 -30.46
N THR A 2 -1.15 -4.10 -30.63
CA THR A 2 -0.07 -4.82 -29.90
C THR A 2 0.55 -4.02 -28.75
N SER A 3 0.17 -2.75 -28.57
CA SER A 3 0.82 -1.83 -27.63
C SER A 3 0.31 -1.95 -26.18
N ALA A 4 -0.97 -2.29 -25.98
CA ALA A 4 -1.56 -2.40 -24.63
C ALA A 4 -1.07 -3.62 -23.83
N PHE A 5 -0.79 -4.74 -24.50
CA PHE A 5 -0.27 -5.95 -23.87
C PHE A 5 1.19 -5.78 -23.39
N HIS A 6 1.98 -4.97 -24.10
CA HIS A 6 3.38 -4.76 -23.77
C HIS A 6 3.57 -3.84 -22.54
N VAL A 7 2.71 -2.83 -22.40
CA VAL A 7 2.67 -1.96 -21.19
C VAL A 7 2.22 -2.77 -19.98
N GLY A 8 1.27 -3.70 -20.14
CA GLY A 8 0.79 -4.53 -19.04
C GLY A 8 1.87 -5.42 -18.43
N ALA A 9 2.65 -6.11 -19.27
CA ALA A 9 3.77 -6.94 -18.80
C ALA A 9 4.92 -6.12 -18.17
N ASN A 10 5.09 -4.86 -18.59
CA ASN A 10 6.11 -3.97 -18.04
C ASN A 10 5.74 -3.47 -16.64
N VAL A 11 4.47 -3.11 -16.42
CA VAL A 11 3.99 -2.67 -15.10
C VAL A 11 4.09 -3.78 -14.05
N ASP A 12 3.68 -5.00 -14.39
CA ASP A 12 3.73 -6.13 -13.45
C ASP A 12 5.19 -6.50 -13.11
N GLY A 13 6.10 -6.45 -14.09
CA GLY A 13 7.54 -6.67 -13.89
C GLY A 13 8.19 -5.59 -13.02
N PHE A 14 7.85 -4.32 -13.29
CA PHE A 14 8.31 -3.18 -12.50
C PHE A 14 7.87 -3.27 -11.03
N PHE A 15 6.60 -3.59 -10.77
CA PHE A 15 6.13 -3.71 -9.39
C PHE A 15 6.75 -4.89 -8.66
N ARG A 16 6.98 -6.02 -9.35
CA ARG A 16 7.63 -7.17 -8.72
C ARG A 16 9.02 -6.82 -8.20
N GLU A 17 9.86 -6.19 -9.01
CA GLU A 17 11.21 -5.80 -8.61
C GLU A 17 11.20 -4.83 -7.42
N ILE A 18 10.30 -3.85 -7.42
CA ILE A 18 10.19 -2.88 -6.32
C ILE A 18 9.64 -3.52 -5.05
N VAL A 19 8.67 -4.43 -5.17
CA VAL A 19 8.09 -5.15 -4.03
C VAL A 19 9.12 -6.10 -3.41
N GLU A 20 9.86 -6.84 -4.23
CA GLU A 20 10.94 -7.74 -3.76
C GLU A 20 12.02 -6.94 -3.01
N SER A 21 12.51 -5.86 -3.63
CA SER A 21 13.50 -4.97 -3.00
C SER A 21 12.99 -4.35 -1.70
N ALA A 22 11.75 -3.85 -1.67
CA ALA A 22 11.16 -3.27 -0.47
C ALA A 22 10.92 -4.32 0.62
N ALA A 23 10.56 -5.56 0.27
CA ALA A 23 10.35 -6.65 1.23
C ALA A 23 11.66 -7.06 1.90
N GLU A 24 12.76 -7.11 1.15
CA GLU A 24 14.11 -7.36 1.68
C GLU A 24 14.55 -6.24 2.64
N GLN A 25 14.39 -4.98 2.24
CA GLN A 25 14.79 -3.82 3.05
C GLN A 25 14.00 -3.72 4.36
N GLU A 26 12.69 -3.96 4.31
CA GLU A 26 11.79 -3.87 5.46
C GLU A 26 11.79 -5.16 6.32
N SER A 27 12.55 -6.20 5.92
CA SER A 27 12.57 -7.52 6.58
C SER A 27 11.16 -8.06 6.84
N VAL A 28 10.28 -7.92 5.84
CA VAL A 28 8.87 -8.27 5.97
C VAL A 28 8.72 -9.78 6.07
N GLU A 29 8.18 -10.26 7.20
CA GLU A 29 7.78 -11.65 7.31
C GLU A 29 6.55 -11.90 6.41
N SER A 30 6.76 -12.48 5.23
CA SER A 30 5.69 -12.83 4.28
C SER A 30 5.99 -14.16 3.60
N THR A 31 4.95 -14.88 3.19
CA THR A 31 5.11 -15.99 2.26
C THR A 31 5.22 -15.50 0.82
N ASP A 32 5.80 -16.33 -0.06
CA ASP A 32 5.89 -16.04 -1.50
C ASP A 32 4.50 -15.76 -2.11
N LEU A 33 3.48 -16.48 -1.64
CA LEU A 33 2.10 -16.31 -2.09
C LEU A 33 1.52 -14.95 -1.66
N GLY A 34 1.84 -14.49 -0.45
CA GLY A 34 1.46 -13.17 0.04
C GLY A 34 2.12 -12.03 -0.74
N LEU A 35 3.42 -12.16 -1.04
CA LEU A 35 4.15 -11.20 -1.88
C LEU A 35 3.60 -11.16 -3.31
N ALA A 36 3.32 -12.32 -3.89
CA ALA A 36 2.72 -12.40 -5.22
C ALA A 36 1.33 -11.75 -5.25
N TYR A 37 0.51 -11.97 -4.20
CA TYR A 37 -0.81 -11.35 -4.08
C TYR A 37 -0.70 -9.82 -4.02
N VAL A 38 0.16 -9.28 -3.15
CA VAL A 38 0.37 -7.84 -3.01
C VAL A 38 0.92 -7.21 -4.28
N THR A 39 1.82 -7.89 -4.98
CA THR A 39 2.33 -7.43 -6.29
C THR A 39 1.19 -7.31 -7.31
N SER A 40 0.33 -8.32 -7.39
CA SER A 40 -0.86 -8.30 -8.25
C SER A 40 -1.84 -7.19 -7.85
N LEU A 41 -2.05 -7.00 -6.54
CA LEU A 41 -2.88 -5.94 -5.99
C LEU A 41 -2.39 -4.57 -6.47
N LEU A 42 -1.09 -4.29 -6.36
CA LEU A 42 -0.51 -3.02 -6.80
C LEU A 42 -0.67 -2.79 -8.30
N ALA A 43 -0.38 -3.81 -9.11
CA ALA A 43 -0.58 -3.75 -10.55
C ALA A 43 -2.03 -3.47 -10.93
N SER A 44 -3.00 -4.02 -10.19
CA SER A 44 -4.43 -3.77 -10.40
C SER A 44 -4.84 -2.34 -10.02
N TYR A 45 -4.29 -1.79 -8.93
CA TYR A 45 -4.64 -0.46 -8.43
C TYR A 45 -4.04 0.68 -9.24
N VAL A 46 -2.94 0.46 -9.96
CA VAL A 46 -2.44 1.43 -10.95
C VAL A 46 -3.40 1.60 -12.13
N ARG A 47 -4.21 0.57 -12.42
CA ARG A 47 -5.21 0.62 -13.50
C ARG A 47 -6.54 1.22 -13.05
N LEU A 48 -6.74 1.41 -11.74
CA LEU A 48 -7.94 2.05 -11.21
C LEU A 48 -7.93 3.54 -11.53
N SER A 49 -9.05 4.03 -12.04
CA SER A 49 -9.25 5.44 -12.36
C SER A 49 -9.27 6.28 -11.08
N SER A 50 -9.07 7.60 -11.21
CA SER A 50 -9.18 8.54 -10.08
C SER A 50 -10.56 8.51 -9.43
N GLU A 51 -11.62 8.15 -10.18
CA GLU A 51 -12.98 7.99 -9.69
C GLU A 51 -13.13 6.73 -8.81
N ASP A 52 -12.46 5.63 -9.18
CA ASP A 52 -12.43 4.41 -8.37
C ASP A 52 -11.69 4.63 -7.04
N ARG A 53 -10.69 5.52 -7.03
CA ARG A 53 -9.98 5.92 -5.81
C ARG A 53 -10.86 6.77 -4.88
N ALA A 54 -11.87 7.45 -5.41
CA ALA A 54 -12.83 8.20 -4.60
C ALA A 54 -13.79 7.28 -3.82
N LEU A 55 -13.99 6.04 -4.26
CA LEU A 55 -14.72 5.00 -3.51
C LEU A 55 -14.00 4.57 -2.22
N LEU A 56 -12.69 4.82 -2.09
CA LEU A 56 -11.98 4.72 -0.79
C LEU A 56 -12.51 5.75 0.24
N GLY A 57 -13.34 6.70 -0.21
CA GLY A 57 -14.06 7.66 0.62
C GLY A 57 -15.49 7.25 1.00
N GLU A 58 -16.01 6.12 0.50
CA GLU A 58 -17.20 5.50 1.11
C GLU A 58 -16.85 5.10 2.55
N SER A 59 -17.82 5.11 3.46
CA SER A 59 -17.57 4.62 4.83
C SER A 59 -17.14 3.16 4.75
N LEU A 60 -15.85 2.89 4.93
CA LEU A 60 -15.26 1.54 4.93
C LEU A 60 -15.98 0.62 5.91
N THR A 61 -16.51 1.18 7.00
CA THR A 61 -17.35 0.51 7.97
C THR A 61 -18.68 0.04 7.36
N LEU A 62 -19.33 0.85 6.53
CA LEU A 62 -20.55 0.46 5.80
C LEU A 62 -20.25 -0.58 4.71
N ALA A 63 -19.12 -0.44 4.00
CA ALA A 63 -18.68 -1.43 3.02
C ALA A 63 -18.44 -2.80 3.69
N LEU A 64 -17.74 -2.82 4.83
CA LEU A 64 -17.53 -4.03 5.62
C LEU A 64 -18.85 -4.60 6.14
N HIS A 65 -19.77 -3.76 6.63
CA HIS A 65 -21.08 -4.21 7.09
C HIS A 65 -21.88 -4.89 5.97
N ARG A 66 -21.94 -4.29 4.77
CA ARG A 66 -22.57 -4.89 3.59
C ARG A 66 -21.90 -6.20 3.19
N ALA A 67 -20.57 -6.25 3.24
CA ALA A 67 -19.80 -7.46 2.94
C ALA A 67 -20.14 -8.60 3.91
N VAL A 68 -20.26 -8.31 5.20
CA VAL A 68 -20.61 -9.30 6.23
C VAL A 68 -21.99 -9.92 6.00
N GLY A 69 -22.96 -9.11 5.56
CA GLY A 69 -24.34 -9.53 5.30
C GLY A 69 -24.57 -10.27 3.98
N ALA A 70 -23.56 -10.33 3.10
CA ALA A 70 -23.62 -11.10 1.86
C ALA A 70 -23.47 -12.61 2.12
N SER A 71 -23.65 -13.45 1.10
CA SER A 71 -23.54 -14.91 1.22
C SER A 71 -22.73 -15.54 0.09
N GLY A 72 -22.20 -16.75 0.33
CA GLY A 72 -21.46 -17.51 -0.68
C GLY A 72 -20.22 -16.79 -1.23
N ALA A 73 -19.95 -16.97 -2.52
CA ALA A 73 -18.79 -16.37 -3.20
C ALA A 73 -18.83 -14.83 -3.21
N GLU A 74 -20.03 -14.24 -3.24
CA GLU A 74 -20.19 -12.78 -3.20
C GLU A 74 -19.70 -12.21 -1.86
N ARG A 75 -19.92 -12.93 -0.75
CA ARG A 75 -19.40 -12.55 0.57
C ARG A 75 -17.88 -12.50 0.56
N PHE A 76 -17.23 -13.52 0.02
CA PHE A 76 -15.79 -13.57 -0.11
C PHE A 76 -15.27 -12.37 -0.91
N GLU A 77 -15.79 -12.14 -2.11
CA GLU A 77 -15.31 -11.06 -2.98
C GLU A 77 -15.47 -9.67 -2.36
N ARG A 78 -16.59 -9.42 -1.68
CA ARG A 78 -16.80 -8.13 -0.99
C ARG A 78 -15.83 -7.96 0.17
N LEU A 79 -15.59 -9.00 0.97
CA LEU A 79 -14.64 -8.94 2.09
C LEU A 79 -13.21 -8.76 1.58
N ARG A 80 -12.82 -9.50 0.53
CA ARG A 80 -11.52 -9.34 -0.15
C ARG A 80 -11.34 -7.92 -0.65
N SER A 81 -12.33 -7.38 -1.36
CA SER A 81 -12.29 -6.02 -1.90
C SER A 81 -12.15 -4.95 -0.81
N VAL A 82 -12.83 -5.11 0.34
CA VAL A 82 -12.65 -4.21 1.49
C VAL A 82 -11.23 -4.30 2.04
N GLY A 83 -10.70 -5.51 2.22
CA GLY A 83 -9.31 -5.72 2.67
C GLY A 83 -8.29 -5.07 1.73
N ASP A 84 -8.43 -5.32 0.43
CA ASP A 84 -7.58 -4.77 -0.64
C ASP A 84 -7.59 -3.24 -0.66
N ALA A 85 -8.78 -2.64 -0.57
CA ALA A 85 -8.97 -1.19 -0.53
C ALA A 85 -8.30 -0.55 0.68
N VAL A 86 -8.49 -1.14 1.86
CA VAL A 86 -7.87 -0.67 3.10
C VAL A 86 -6.35 -0.83 3.05
N LEU A 87 -5.85 -1.96 2.53
CA LEU A 87 -4.42 -2.23 2.46
C LEU A 87 -3.72 -1.22 1.54
N TYR A 88 -4.29 -1.01 0.35
CA TYR A 88 -3.81 0.00 -0.58
C TYR A 88 -3.84 1.40 0.02
N ALA A 89 -4.97 1.80 0.61
CA ALA A 89 -5.11 3.13 1.21
C ALA A 89 -4.14 3.35 2.39
N SER A 90 -3.91 2.32 3.20
CA SER A 90 -3.00 2.36 4.34
C SER A 90 -1.53 2.44 3.95
N GLY A 91 -1.15 1.97 2.75
CA GLY A 91 0.20 2.09 2.20
C GLY A 91 0.42 3.37 1.39
N PHE A 92 -0.46 3.68 0.45
CA PHE A 92 -0.27 4.80 -0.51
C PHE A 92 -0.83 6.14 -0.03
N PHE A 93 -1.80 6.14 0.90
CA PHE A 93 -2.52 7.34 1.33
C PHE A 93 -2.52 7.56 2.85
N ALA A 94 -1.63 6.88 3.59
CA ALA A 94 -1.53 6.99 5.04
C ALA A 94 -1.49 8.44 5.54
N GLU A 95 -0.73 9.29 4.85
CA GLU A 95 -0.56 10.71 5.18
C GLU A 95 -1.86 11.50 4.98
N HIS A 96 -2.55 11.27 3.86
CA HIS A 96 -3.81 11.92 3.54
C HIS A 96 -4.93 11.50 4.49
N LEU A 97 -4.95 10.23 4.91
CA LEU A 97 -5.89 9.71 5.92
C LEU A 97 -5.64 10.37 7.28
N SER A 98 -4.38 10.44 7.71
CA SER A 98 -4.00 11.06 8.99
C SER A 98 -4.32 12.55 9.02
N ALA A 99 -4.06 13.28 7.92
CA ALA A 99 -4.37 14.70 7.80
C ALA A 99 -5.89 15.00 7.86
N ARG A 100 -6.74 14.02 7.51
CA ARG A 100 -8.20 14.11 7.61
C ARG A 100 -8.74 13.71 9.00
N GLY A 101 -7.87 13.46 9.97
CA GLY A 101 -8.24 13.05 11.33
C GLY A 101 -8.69 11.59 11.43
N VAL A 102 -8.45 10.78 10.40
CA VAL A 102 -8.80 9.35 10.42
C VAL A 102 -7.70 8.57 11.13
N SER A 103 -8.07 7.79 12.15
CA SER A 103 -7.14 6.93 12.87
C SER A 103 -6.65 5.79 11.97
N LEU A 104 -5.36 5.81 11.63
CA LEU A 104 -4.73 4.78 10.81
C LEU A 104 -4.81 3.38 11.44
N PRO A 105 -4.57 3.18 12.76
CA PRO A 105 -4.80 1.90 13.41
C PRO A 105 -6.24 1.39 13.27
N TYR A 106 -7.23 2.28 13.35
CA TYR A 106 -8.63 1.91 13.17
C TYR A 106 -8.90 1.41 11.75
N VAL A 107 -8.42 2.15 10.74
CA VAL A 107 -8.58 1.78 9.33
C VAL A 107 -7.91 0.44 9.04
N ARG A 108 -6.65 0.25 9.48
CA ARG A 108 -5.94 -1.03 9.33
C ARG A 108 -6.68 -2.19 10.01
N GLY A 109 -7.25 -1.96 11.18
CA GLY A 109 -8.09 -2.94 11.88
C GLY A 109 -9.32 -3.38 11.07
N LEU A 110 -9.94 -2.47 10.30
CA LEU A 110 -11.04 -2.83 9.40
C LEU A 110 -10.57 -3.76 8.27
N GLY A 111 -9.42 -3.47 7.66
CA GLY A 111 -8.85 -4.27 6.58
C GLY A 111 -8.43 -5.66 7.04
N ALA A 112 -7.70 -5.74 8.16
CA ALA A 112 -7.32 -7.01 8.78
C ALA A 112 -8.55 -7.87 9.10
N ARG A 113 -9.60 -7.26 9.67
CA ARG A 113 -10.85 -7.96 9.96
C ARG A 113 -11.55 -8.44 8.69
N ALA A 114 -11.53 -7.66 7.61
CA ALA A 114 -12.11 -8.06 6.33
C ALA A 114 -11.43 -9.31 5.77
N TYR A 115 -10.09 -9.35 5.75
CA TYR A 115 -9.35 -10.53 5.31
C TYR A 115 -9.56 -11.75 6.22
N GLY A 116 -9.58 -11.58 7.54
CA GLY A 116 -9.86 -12.69 8.46
C GLY A 116 -11.26 -13.29 8.26
N LEU A 117 -12.26 -12.45 8.00
CA LEU A 117 -13.61 -12.91 7.65
C LEU A 117 -13.64 -13.57 6.26
N ALA A 118 -12.87 -13.05 5.29
CA ALA A 118 -12.74 -13.66 3.96
C ALA A 118 -12.11 -15.05 4.05
N ALA A 119 -11.04 -15.21 4.83
CA ALA A 119 -10.40 -16.49 5.10
C ALA A 119 -11.38 -17.52 5.67
N GLY A 120 -12.27 -17.09 6.57
CA GLY A 120 -13.33 -17.93 7.13
C GLY A 120 -14.42 -18.37 6.13
N THR A 121 -14.48 -17.75 4.94
CA THR A 121 -15.45 -18.14 3.88
C THR A 121 -14.89 -19.19 2.92
N LEU A 122 -13.57 -19.39 2.94
CA LEU A 122 -12.87 -20.21 1.99
C LEU A 122 -12.59 -21.61 2.55
N THR A 123 -12.66 -22.61 1.67
CA THR A 123 -12.15 -23.96 1.93
C THR A 123 -10.72 -24.17 1.43
N GLY A 124 -10.24 -23.32 0.51
CA GLY A 124 -8.86 -23.30 -0.02
C GLY A 124 -8.33 -21.86 -0.14
N ALA A 125 -7.02 -21.65 -0.11
CA ALA A 125 -6.37 -20.32 0.03
C ALA A 125 -6.72 -19.56 1.33
N ARG A 126 -7.31 -20.25 2.31
CA ARG A 126 -7.58 -19.72 3.65
C ARG A 126 -6.31 -19.17 4.30
N ASP A 127 -5.20 -19.90 4.16
CA ASP A 127 -3.93 -19.56 4.78
C ASP A 127 -3.38 -18.21 4.26
N LEU A 128 -3.58 -17.90 2.97
CA LEU A 128 -3.19 -16.61 2.39
C LEU A 128 -3.97 -15.46 3.03
N PHE A 129 -5.30 -15.52 3.04
CA PHE A 129 -6.12 -14.43 3.59
C PHE A 129 -6.00 -14.32 5.10
N GLN A 130 -5.73 -15.43 5.79
CA GLN A 130 -5.40 -15.41 7.21
C GLN A 130 -4.05 -14.73 7.45
N GLU A 131 -3.02 -15.04 6.65
CA GLU A 131 -1.72 -14.36 6.72
C GLU A 131 -1.85 -12.85 6.45
N LEU A 132 -2.60 -12.45 5.41
CA LEU A 132 -2.85 -11.04 5.10
C LEU A 132 -3.56 -10.32 6.27
N ALA A 133 -4.43 -11.01 7.00
CA ALA A 133 -5.08 -10.48 8.18
C ALA A 133 -4.11 -10.33 9.36
N ASP A 134 -3.35 -11.38 9.66
CA ASP A 134 -2.47 -11.45 10.82
C ASP A 134 -1.25 -10.53 10.66
N ARG A 135 -0.79 -10.33 9.42
CA ARG A 135 0.39 -9.52 9.07
C ARG A 135 0.04 -8.23 8.35
N PHE A 136 -1.19 -7.74 8.52
CA PHE A 136 -1.70 -6.58 7.81
C PHE A 136 -0.78 -5.34 7.92
N ASP A 137 -0.27 -5.06 9.12
CA ASP A 137 0.63 -3.93 9.34
C ASP A 137 1.95 -4.06 8.59
N ASN A 138 2.49 -5.28 8.45
CA ASN A 138 3.71 -5.52 7.70
C ASN A 138 3.49 -5.29 6.21
N TYR A 139 2.38 -5.79 5.67
CA TYR A 139 2.00 -5.52 4.28
C TYR A 139 1.71 -4.02 4.04
N ALA A 140 1.01 -3.35 4.96
CA ALA A 140 0.76 -1.91 4.84
C ALA A 140 2.07 -1.10 4.84
N ARG A 141 3.07 -1.50 5.66
CA ARG A 141 4.41 -0.91 5.67
C ARG A 141 5.14 -1.16 4.35
N LEU A 142 5.10 -2.39 3.83
CA LEU A 142 5.65 -2.75 2.53
C LEU A 142 5.08 -1.87 1.41
N LEU A 143 3.75 -1.72 1.33
CA LEU A 143 3.13 -0.85 0.34
C LEU A 143 3.53 0.63 0.54
N GLY A 144 3.76 1.06 1.78
CA GLY A 144 4.31 2.37 2.10
C GLY A 144 5.71 2.58 1.54
N ALA A 145 6.61 1.62 1.74
CA ALA A 145 7.96 1.64 1.18
C ALA A 145 7.95 1.65 -0.35
N VAL A 146 7.09 0.83 -0.98
CA VAL A 146 6.87 0.87 -2.43
C VAL A 146 6.37 2.24 -2.89
N SER A 147 5.43 2.85 -2.16
CA SER A 147 4.91 4.20 -2.45
C SER A 147 6.01 5.25 -2.36
N ASP A 148 6.90 5.14 -1.36
CA ASP A 148 8.06 6.03 -1.19
C ASP A 148 9.00 5.94 -2.38
N THR A 149 9.37 4.72 -2.79
CA THR A 149 10.25 4.48 -3.95
C THR A 149 9.65 5.05 -5.24
N VAL A 150 8.36 4.81 -5.50
CA VAL A 150 7.67 5.36 -6.67
C VAL A 150 7.63 6.89 -6.65
N ALA A 151 7.40 7.49 -5.47
CA ALA A 151 7.42 8.94 -5.31
C ALA A 151 8.82 9.53 -5.52
N ALA A 152 9.87 8.87 -5.03
CA ALA A 152 11.26 9.29 -5.22
C ALA A 152 11.65 9.30 -6.70
N THR A 153 11.36 8.21 -7.42
CA THR A 153 11.65 8.08 -8.85
C THR A 153 10.91 9.12 -9.70
N SER A 154 9.66 9.44 -9.35
CA SER A 154 8.86 10.44 -10.10
C SER A 154 9.20 11.89 -9.75
N ALA A 155 9.60 12.18 -8.52
CA ALA A 155 9.97 13.51 -8.06
C ALA A 155 11.37 13.95 -8.54
N ALA A 156 12.20 13.01 -8.98
CA ALA A 156 13.57 13.23 -9.44
C ALA A 156 13.69 14.29 -10.57
N SER A 157 12.61 14.54 -11.32
CA SER A 157 12.64 15.37 -12.52
C SER A 157 12.41 16.88 -12.29
N THR A 158 12.10 17.36 -11.07
CA THR A 158 11.80 18.80 -10.83
C THR A 158 12.30 19.36 -9.48
N PRO A 159 12.60 20.68 -9.37
CA PRO A 159 12.92 21.33 -8.10
C PRO A 159 11.79 21.24 -7.05
N ALA A 160 10.54 21.38 -7.49
CA ALA A 160 9.37 21.19 -6.63
C ALA A 160 9.25 19.73 -6.14
N GLY A 161 9.65 18.76 -6.95
CA GLY A 161 9.77 17.36 -6.54
C GLY A 161 10.83 17.14 -5.46
N THR A 162 11.94 17.88 -5.52
CA THR A 162 13.02 17.79 -4.51
C THR A 162 12.55 18.29 -3.14
N LEU A 163 11.82 19.40 -3.10
CA LEU A 163 11.25 19.91 -1.85
C LEU A 163 10.23 18.91 -1.25
N ARG A 164 9.34 18.34 -2.07
CA ARG A 164 8.41 17.30 -1.62
C ARG A 164 9.12 16.05 -1.10
N LEU A 165 10.22 15.65 -1.72
CA LEU A 165 11.04 14.53 -1.28
C LEU A 165 11.65 14.80 0.09
N TYR A 166 12.17 16.02 0.31
CA TYR A 166 12.69 16.47 1.60
C TYR A 166 11.62 16.52 2.69
N GLU A 167 10.44 17.10 2.41
CA GLU A 167 9.31 17.14 3.34
C GLU A 167 8.77 15.75 3.69
N ARG A 168 8.81 14.82 2.74
CA ARG A 168 8.46 13.40 2.97
C ARG A 168 9.49 12.75 3.88
N TRP A 169 10.78 12.86 3.56
CA TRP A 169 11.85 12.31 4.39
C TRP A 169 11.83 12.85 5.82
N MET A 170 11.68 14.17 6.02
CA MET A 170 11.62 14.75 7.38
C MET A 170 10.49 14.19 8.24
N ARG A 171 9.41 13.72 7.61
CA ARG A 171 8.18 13.30 8.28
C ARG A 171 8.08 11.80 8.46
N THR A 172 8.55 11.01 7.49
CA THR A 172 8.45 9.55 7.51
C THR A 172 9.76 8.87 7.86
N GLY A 173 10.90 9.56 7.73
CA GLY A 173 12.22 8.95 7.82
C GLY A 173 12.54 7.98 6.68
N SER A 174 11.77 8.03 5.57
CA SER A 174 11.86 7.07 4.46
C SER A 174 13.30 6.92 3.92
N PRO A 175 13.87 5.70 3.92
CA PRO A 175 15.19 5.44 3.35
C PRO A 175 15.26 5.79 1.86
N ALA A 176 14.25 5.40 1.08
CA ALA A 176 14.18 5.73 -0.35
C ALA A 176 14.19 7.24 -0.61
N ALA A 177 13.51 8.03 0.24
CA ALA A 177 13.55 9.47 0.14
C ALA A 177 14.92 10.06 0.53
N ALA A 178 15.60 9.46 1.52
CA ALA A 178 16.95 9.86 1.93
C ALA A 178 17.97 9.58 0.82
N ASP A 179 17.95 8.38 0.24
CA ASP A 179 18.86 7.97 -0.83
C ASP A 179 18.69 8.88 -2.06
N ALA A 180 17.44 9.15 -2.45
CA ALA A 180 17.15 10.06 -3.56
C ALA A 180 17.55 11.52 -3.27
N LEU A 181 17.67 11.96 -2.01
CA LEU A 181 18.25 13.27 -1.66
C LEU A 181 19.79 13.23 -1.74
N ILE A 182 20.42 12.15 -1.27
CA ILE A 182 21.87 11.96 -1.28
C ILE A 182 22.40 11.92 -2.73
N GLU A 183 21.73 11.21 -3.63
CA GLU A 183 22.06 11.19 -5.06
C GLU A 183 22.07 12.61 -5.69
N ARG A 184 21.38 13.57 -5.07
CA ARG A 184 21.28 14.97 -5.51
C ARG A 184 22.26 15.89 -4.79
N GLY A 185 23.17 15.34 -3.99
CA GLY A 185 24.13 16.08 -3.17
C GLY A 185 23.50 16.80 -1.97
N LEU A 186 22.25 16.48 -1.62
CA LEU A 186 21.58 17.00 -0.44
C LEU A 186 21.72 15.97 0.68
N LEU A 187 22.40 16.35 1.76
CA LEU A 187 22.47 15.49 2.95
C LEU A 187 21.19 15.68 3.77
N PRO A 188 20.39 14.61 3.93
CA PRO A 188 19.23 14.67 4.80
C PRO A 188 19.70 14.67 6.27
N VAL A 189 19.78 15.87 6.88
CA VAL A 189 20.18 16.05 8.29
C VAL A 189 18.94 16.22 9.15
N ALA A 190 18.66 15.25 10.01
CA ALA A 190 17.47 15.33 10.85
C ALA A 190 17.80 16.36 11.92
N SER A 191 17.12 17.50 11.93
CA SER A 191 17.27 18.43 13.04
C SER A 191 16.70 17.73 14.28
N LYS A 192 17.57 17.07 15.06
CA LYS A 192 17.25 16.77 16.45
C LYS A 192 17.05 18.13 17.10
N GLY A 193 15.78 18.52 17.27
CA GLY A 193 15.40 19.72 17.97
C GLY A 193 16.04 19.70 19.35
N THR A 194 17.17 20.38 19.49
CA THR A 194 17.73 20.71 20.79
C THR A 194 17.02 22.00 21.17
N LEU A 195 15.81 21.86 21.72
CA LEU A 195 15.16 22.94 22.45
C LEU A 195 15.87 23.00 23.80
N HIS A 196 16.74 24.01 23.95
CA HIS A 196 17.17 24.52 25.25
C HIS A 196 16.08 25.41 25.84
#